data_AF-A0A3R7YLI3-F1
#
_entry.id   AF-A0A3R7YLI3-F1
#
_cell.length_a   1.000
_cell.length_b   1.000
_cell.length_c   1.000
_cell.angle_alpha   90.00
_cell.angle_beta   90.00
_cell.angle_gamma   90.00
#
_symmetry.space_group_name_H-M   'P 1'
#
loop_
_entity.id
_entity.type
_entity.pdbx_description
1 polymer ?
#
loop_
_entity_poly.entity_id
_entity_poly.type
_entity_poly.pdbx_seq_one_letter_code
_entity_poly.pdbx_strand_id
1 'polypeptide(L)'
;HYDPSLELSSVCPRPFNTSTVNTSYAHALLTSTHTDRDQHDDVPSTGYYINDELRLLAPHLAADIRPTSPFVAPSASSSTFVKLWVGGPKVVANLHYDATHNFFHQIHSPKTFILFPPDAFDSLYVHSRLHPSHRQSQLDLTLPEADLLARFPRYRHALPSRVQVTLQPGETMYLPPFWFHCVITTAPSISVNVWSDSMELSLLESLLQNAMPYLSSFEAHGWVHDLPSHLFALQLYVTTLLGRVMPHPRDWIAMHIDSITSSQGGAGAATAWPLDPFDCGAPSPSRRTLQRIHDAMKSHVDKVMATSFDRMPTNASKVILMSSFVEAVLAHTVDPVHVPAFLHACIATPDERDVFETITTNH
;
A
#
# COMPACT_ATOMS: atom_id res chain seq x y z
N HIS A 1 -8.09 -4.52 13.83
CA HIS A 1 -7.21 -4.07 12.76
C HIS A 1 -6.50 -2.81 13.21
N TYR A 2 -5.18 -2.76 13.09
CA TYR A 2 -4.39 -1.56 13.33
C TYR A 2 -4.79 -0.47 12.32
N ASP A 3 -5.12 0.73 12.79
CA ASP A 3 -5.39 1.91 11.96
C ASP A 3 -4.21 2.89 12.10
N PRO A 4 -3.27 2.92 11.13
CA PRO A 4 -2.10 3.79 11.17
C PRO A 4 -2.46 5.29 11.20
N SER A 5 -3.68 5.66 10.81
CA SER A 5 -4.08 7.06 10.70
C SER A 5 -4.32 7.74 12.06
N LEU A 6 -4.47 6.99 13.16
CA LEU A 6 -4.73 7.55 14.48
C LEU A 6 -3.45 7.77 15.30
N GLU A 7 -2.51 6.82 15.30
CA GLU A 7 -1.31 6.90 16.17
C GLU A 7 -0.13 7.63 15.54
N LEU A 8 0.04 7.54 14.21
CA LEU A 8 1.21 8.11 13.51
C LEU A 8 0.91 9.47 12.86
N SER A 9 -0.31 9.99 12.97
CA SER A 9 -0.70 11.27 12.36
C SER A 9 0.08 12.49 12.89
N SER A 10 0.57 12.42 14.13
CA SER A 10 1.41 13.45 14.75
C SER A 10 2.85 13.45 14.21
N VAL A 11 3.32 12.31 13.72
CA VAL A 11 4.66 12.10 13.16
C VAL A 11 4.63 12.30 11.65
N CYS A 12 3.64 11.73 10.97
CA CYS A 12 3.50 11.75 9.52
C CYS A 12 2.28 12.61 9.14
N PRO A 13 2.43 13.93 8.96
CA PRO A 13 1.33 14.77 8.55
C PRO A 13 0.81 14.33 7.18
N ARG A 14 -0.49 14.50 6.93
CA ARG A 14 -1.07 14.18 5.63
C ARG A 14 -0.36 15.00 4.55
N PRO A 15 0.02 14.39 3.42
CA PRO A 15 0.73 15.10 2.36
C PRO A 15 -0.13 16.18 1.66
N PHE A 16 -1.45 16.15 1.85
CA PHE A 16 -2.38 17.09 1.22
C PHE A 16 -3.30 17.73 2.25
N ASN A 17 -3.50 19.03 2.08
CA ASN A 17 -4.40 19.84 2.88
C ASN A 17 -5.76 19.93 2.17
N THR A 18 -6.59 18.90 2.32
CA THR A 18 -7.95 18.91 1.77
C THR A 18 -8.89 19.59 2.77
N SER A 19 -9.44 20.75 2.41
CA SER A 19 -10.50 21.40 3.17
C SER A 19 -11.87 20.90 2.69
N THR A 20 -12.67 20.38 3.62
CA THR A 20 -14.07 20.04 3.33
C THR A 20 -14.89 21.33 3.29
N VAL A 21 -15.63 21.54 2.20
CA VAL A 21 -16.45 22.74 1.96
C VAL A 21 -17.92 22.36 1.86
N ASN A 22 -18.82 23.30 2.13
CA ASN A 22 -20.27 23.08 2.02
C ASN A 22 -20.69 22.91 0.55
N THR A 23 -21.70 22.07 0.31
CA THR A 23 -22.36 21.79 -0.98
C THR A 23 -22.74 23.04 -1.80
N SER A 24 -23.13 24.15 -1.17
CA SER A 24 -23.44 25.41 -1.88
C SER A 24 -22.21 26.01 -2.58
N TYR A 25 -21.01 25.82 -2.03
CA TYR A 25 -19.75 26.23 -2.64
C TYR A 25 -19.37 25.32 -3.82
N ALA A 26 -19.68 24.02 -3.73
CA ALA A 26 -19.47 23.07 -4.82
C ALA A 26 -20.27 23.43 -6.09
N HIS A 27 -21.53 23.86 -5.94
CA HIS A 27 -22.34 24.29 -7.09
C HIS A 27 -21.71 25.50 -7.82
N ALA A 28 -21.22 26.49 -7.06
CA ALA A 28 -20.57 27.67 -7.62
C ALA A 28 -19.25 27.33 -8.36
N LEU A 29 -18.50 26.33 -7.89
CA LEU A 29 -17.28 25.83 -8.55
C LEU A 29 -17.57 25.07 -9.85
N LEU A 30 -18.71 24.36 -9.92
CA LEU A 30 -19.10 23.60 -11.10
C LEU A 30 -19.67 24.48 -12.21
N THR A 31 -20.27 25.62 -11.84
CA THR A 31 -20.86 26.57 -12.80
C THR A 31 -19.92 27.72 -13.16
N SER A 32 -18.75 27.84 -12.51
CA SER A 32 -17.76 28.83 -12.89
C SER A 32 -17.11 28.42 -14.22
N THR A 33 -17.46 29.14 -15.28
CA THR A 33 -16.94 28.94 -16.64
C THR A 33 -15.53 29.52 -16.83
N HIS A 34 -14.89 29.99 -15.76
CA HIS A 34 -13.62 30.72 -15.84
C HIS A 34 -12.42 29.77 -15.88
N THR A 35 -12.06 29.35 -17.09
CA THR A 35 -10.69 28.94 -17.41
C THR A 35 -9.90 30.18 -17.85
N ASP A 36 -9.22 30.82 -16.90
CA ASP A 36 -8.26 31.93 -17.02
C ASP A 36 -8.71 33.24 -17.71
N ARG A 37 -8.79 34.31 -16.89
CA ARG A 37 -8.19 35.65 -17.10
C ARG A 37 -8.87 36.66 -16.16
N ASP A 38 -8.41 36.76 -14.93
CA ASP A 38 -8.52 38.03 -14.20
C ASP A 38 -7.17 38.34 -13.55
N GLN A 39 -6.61 39.47 -13.98
CA GLN A 39 -5.38 40.08 -13.47
C GLN A 39 -5.60 40.80 -12.13
N HIS A 40 -6.69 40.51 -11.41
CA HIS A 40 -7.00 41.10 -10.11
C HIS A 40 -7.60 40.01 -9.21
N ASP A 41 -6.73 39.33 -8.46
CA ASP A 41 -6.89 39.00 -7.04
C ASP A 41 -5.99 37.80 -6.68
N ASP A 42 -5.30 37.92 -5.55
CA ASP A 42 -4.24 37.07 -4.98
C ASP A 42 -4.69 35.63 -4.60
N VAL A 43 -5.71 35.05 -5.25
CA VAL A 43 -6.21 33.71 -4.94
C VAL A 43 -5.72 32.73 -6.01
N PRO A 44 -4.79 31.81 -5.69
CA PRO A 44 -4.35 30.79 -6.63
C PRO A 44 -5.56 29.99 -7.12
N SER A 45 -5.69 29.75 -8.42
CA SER A 45 -6.75 28.89 -8.97
C SER A 45 -6.61 27.47 -8.39
N THR A 46 -7.32 27.17 -7.31
CA THR A 46 -7.25 25.87 -6.65
C THR A 46 -8.12 24.88 -7.41
N GLY A 47 -7.56 23.72 -7.75
CA GLY A 47 -8.35 22.62 -8.29
C GLY A 47 -9.38 22.16 -7.24
N TYR A 48 -10.61 21.90 -7.66
CA TYR A 48 -11.64 21.33 -6.80
C TYR A 48 -11.87 19.87 -7.15
N TYR A 49 -12.14 19.04 -6.14
CA TYR A 49 -12.40 17.62 -6.34
C TYR A 49 -13.49 17.14 -5.39
N ILE A 50 -14.61 16.70 -5.94
CA ILE A 50 -15.76 16.17 -5.22
C ILE A 50 -15.86 14.69 -5.58
N ASN A 51 -15.85 13.83 -4.56
CA ASN A 51 -16.03 12.41 -4.76
C ASN A 51 -16.66 11.75 -3.55
N ASP A 52 -17.55 10.80 -3.80
CA ASP A 52 -18.13 9.91 -2.80
C ASP A 52 -18.88 8.77 -3.52
N GLU A 53 -19.41 7.82 -2.75
CA GLU A 53 -20.33 6.83 -3.29
C GLU A 53 -21.56 7.52 -3.91
N LEU A 54 -21.83 7.20 -5.18
CA LEU A 54 -22.87 7.84 -5.99
C LEU A 54 -24.24 7.82 -5.30
N ARG A 55 -24.60 6.72 -4.63
CA ARG A 55 -25.89 6.57 -3.96
C ARG A 55 -26.03 7.46 -2.73
N LEU A 56 -24.92 7.80 -2.07
CA LEU A 56 -24.89 8.68 -0.92
C LEU A 56 -24.86 10.14 -1.37
N LEU A 57 -24.05 10.44 -2.40
CA LEU A 57 -23.84 11.81 -2.89
C LEU A 57 -24.99 12.33 -3.75
N ALA A 58 -25.52 11.50 -4.65
CA ALA A 58 -26.51 11.89 -5.65
C ALA A 58 -27.43 10.70 -6.03
N PRO A 59 -28.32 10.25 -5.12
CA PRO A 59 -29.12 9.04 -5.29
C PRO A 59 -29.99 9.06 -6.56
N HIS A 60 -30.45 10.24 -7.00
CA HIS A 60 -31.26 10.38 -8.21
C HIS A 60 -30.49 10.02 -9.50
N LEU A 61 -29.16 10.18 -9.51
CA LEU A 61 -28.30 9.84 -10.65
C LEU A 61 -27.94 8.35 -10.70
N ALA A 62 -28.23 7.58 -9.64
CA ALA A 62 -27.91 6.16 -9.60
C ALA A 62 -28.73 5.31 -10.60
N ALA A 63 -29.78 5.87 -11.19
CA ALA A 63 -30.52 5.24 -12.29
C ALA A 63 -29.78 5.38 -13.63
N ASP A 64 -29.00 6.44 -13.81
CA ASP A 64 -28.35 6.79 -15.08
C ASP A 64 -27.10 5.94 -15.36
N ILE A 65 -26.55 5.27 -14.33
CA ILE A 65 -25.33 4.45 -14.40
C ILE A 65 -25.64 2.95 -14.51
N ARG A 66 -26.88 2.57 -14.84
CA ARG A 66 -27.31 1.16 -14.92
C ARG A 66 -27.31 0.62 -16.37
N PRO A 67 -27.07 -0.69 -16.58
CA PRO A 67 -26.73 -1.70 -15.58
C PRO A 67 -25.22 -1.71 -15.24
N THR A 68 -24.88 -1.93 -13.97
CA THR A 68 -23.48 -2.06 -13.52
C THR A 68 -22.95 -3.49 -13.61
N SER A 69 -23.82 -4.50 -13.77
CA SER A 69 -23.43 -5.92 -13.76
C SER A 69 -22.36 -6.32 -14.79
N PRO A 70 -22.25 -5.73 -16.00
CA PRO A 70 -21.15 -6.05 -16.91
C PRO A 70 -19.79 -5.55 -16.42
N PHE A 71 -19.77 -4.63 -15.44
CA PHE A 71 -18.59 -3.97 -14.90
C PHE A 71 -18.26 -4.45 -13.49
N VAL A 72 -18.62 -5.69 -13.18
CA VAL A 72 -18.26 -6.39 -11.93
C VAL A 72 -17.43 -7.60 -12.30
N ALA A 73 -16.26 -7.75 -11.68
CA ALA A 73 -15.43 -8.92 -11.94
C ALA A 73 -16.13 -10.19 -11.39
N PRO A 74 -16.16 -11.32 -12.12
CA PRO A 74 -16.78 -12.55 -11.64
C PRO A 74 -16.17 -13.11 -10.35
N SER A 75 -14.90 -12.79 -10.09
CA SER A 75 -14.14 -13.15 -8.89
C SER A 75 -14.41 -12.25 -7.69
N ALA A 76 -15.18 -11.18 -7.85
CA ALA A 76 -15.39 -10.23 -6.77
C ALA A 76 -16.32 -10.80 -5.69
N SER A 77 -15.94 -10.58 -4.43
CA SER A 77 -16.87 -10.81 -3.31
C SER A 77 -18.06 -9.87 -3.44
N SER A 78 -19.18 -10.25 -2.80
CA SER A 78 -20.54 -9.73 -2.93
C SER A 78 -20.77 -8.21 -2.77
N SER A 79 -19.73 -7.40 -2.59
CA SER A 79 -19.79 -5.95 -2.47
C SER A 79 -19.40 -5.28 -3.80
N THR A 80 -20.26 -4.38 -4.26
CA THR A 80 -19.99 -3.53 -5.43
C THR A 80 -20.58 -2.17 -5.13
N PHE A 81 -19.79 -1.13 -5.37
CA PHE A 81 -20.27 0.24 -5.22
C PHE A 81 -19.75 1.12 -6.36
N VAL A 82 -20.51 2.17 -6.64
CA VAL A 82 -20.20 3.13 -7.69
C VAL A 82 -19.74 4.41 -7.02
N LYS A 83 -18.53 4.87 -7.35
CA LYS A 83 -18.02 6.12 -6.85
C LYS A 83 -18.04 7.18 -7.96
N LEU A 84 -18.56 8.35 -7.62
CA LEU A 84 -18.64 9.50 -8.51
C LEU A 84 -17.42 10.38 -8.28
N TRP A 85 -16.84 10.89 -9.37
CA TRP A 85 -15.75 11.84 -9.35
C TRP A 85 -16.12 13.05 -10.20
N VAL A 86 -16.09 14.22 -9.59
CA VAL A 86 -16.28 15.50 -10.25
C VAL A 86 -15.11 16.40 -9.90
N GLY A 87 -14.31 16.77 -10.90
CA GLY A 87 -13.07 17.51 -10.70
C GLY A 87 -12.93 18.69 -11.62
N GLY A 88 -12.31 19.76 -11.12
CA GLY A 88 -11.88 20.91 -11.90
C GLY A 88 -10.50 20.68 -12.57
N PRO A 89 -9.99 21.66 -13.32
CA PRO A 89 -8.63 21.62 -13.84
C PRO A 89 -7.60 21.58 -12.71
N LYS A 90 -6.39 21.11 -13.01
CA LYS A 90 -5.24 21.03 -12.08
C LYS A 90 -5.41 20.01 -10.94
N VAL A 91 -6.43 19.14 -10.99
CA VAL A 91 -6.55 18.02 -10.05
C VAL A 91 -5.64 16.88 -10.49
N VAL A 92 -4.82 16.42 -9.56
CA VAL A 92 -3.99 15.22 -9.71
C VAL A 92 -4.33 14.26 -8.58
N ALA A 93 -4.74 13.04 -8.94
CA ALA A 93 -4.71 11.92 -8.01
C ALA A 93 -3.32 11.31 -8.09
N ASN A 94 -2.54 11.42 -7.01
CA ASN A 94 -1.15 10.96 -6.99
C ASN A 94 -1.03 9.48 -7.33
N LEU A 95 0.16 9.06 -7.71
CA LEU A 95 0.43 7.67 -8.05
C LEU A 95 0.10 6.75 -6.86
N HIS A 96 -0.83 5.84 -7.04
CA HIS A 96 -1.26 4.88 -6.01
C HIS A 96 -1.78 3.60 -6.65
N TYR A 97 -2.08 2.59 -5.84
CA TYR A 97 -2.82 1.41 -6.29
C TYR A 97 -4.07 1.16 -5.44
N ASP A 98 -5.07 0.57 -6.07
CA ASP A 98 -6.25 0.02 -5.40
C ASP A 98 -6.13 -1.50 -5.28
N ALA A 99 -6.70 -2.08 -4.23
CA ALA A 99 -6.83 -3.54 -4.09
C ALA A 99 -8.16 -4.08 -4.64
N THR A 100 -8.88 -3.28 -5.42
CA THR A 100 -10.19 -3.60 -6.00
C THR A 100 -10.10 -3.75 -7.51
N HIS A 101 -11.03 -4.51 -8.08
CA HIS A 101 -11.31 -4.42 -9.51
C HIS A 101 -11.98 -3.08 -9.78
N ASN A 102 -11.46 -2.32 -10.73
CA ASN A 102 -11.90 -0.94 -10.99
C ASN A 102 -12.26 -0.77 -12.46
N PHE A 103 -13.55 -0.68 -12.76
CA PHE A 103 -14.02 -0.27 -14.08
C PHE A 103 -14.27 1.22 -14.06
N PHE A 104 -13.35 1.98 -14.64
CA PHE A 104 -13.38 3.43 -14.68
C PHE A 104 -14.03 3.91 -15.99
N HIS A 105 -15.17 4.59 -15.88
CA HIS A 105 -15.94 5.12 -16.99
C HIS A 105 -15.87 6.64 -17.04
N GLN A 106 -15.45 7.18 -18.19
CA GLN A 106 -15.30 8.61 -18.38
C GLN A 106 -16.59 9.20 -18.98
N ILE A 107 -17.20 10.17 -18.29
CA ILE A 107 -18.49 10.75 -18.70
C ILE A 107 -18.30 12.09 -19.40
N HIS A 108 -17.48 12.97 -18.82
CA HIS A 108 -17.32 14.34 -19.32
C HIS A 108 -15.86 14.79 -19.31
N SER A 109 -15.43 15.39 -20.43
CA SER A 109 -14.05 15.75 -20.75
C SER A 109 -13.07 14.56 -20.75
N PRO A 110 -11.94 14.64 -21.47
CA PRO A 110 -10.92 13.60 -21.40
C PRO A 110 -10.23 13.55 -20.04
N LYS A 111 -9.74 12.37 -19.66
CA LYS A 111 -8.95 12.16 -18.44
C LYS A 111 -7.73 11.29 -18.70
N THR A 112 -6.56 11.73 -18.22
CA THR A 112 -5.29 11.07 -18.52
C THR A 112 -4.79 10.28 -17.33
N PHE A 113 -4.42 9.03 -17.58
CA PHE A 113 -3.85 8.09 -16.63
C PHE A 113 -2.40 7.81 -17.00
N ILE A 114 -1.53 7.79 -16.00
CA ILE A 114 -0.18 7.22 -16.08
C ILE A 114 -0.20 5.94 -15.24
N LEU A 115 0.05 4.81 -15.88
CA LEU A 115 -0.11 3.47 -15.34
C LEU A 115 1.23 2.74 -15.23
N PHE A 116 1.37 1.92 -14.20
CA PHE A 116 2.45 0.96 -14.06
C PHE A 116 1.89 -0.39 -13.59
N PRO A 117 2.46 -1.51 -14.08
CA PRO A 117 2.04 -2.82 -13.62
C PRO A 117 2.43 -3.06 -12.15
N PRO A 118 1.77 -4.00 -11.46
CA PRO A 118 2.10 -4.38 -10.09
C PRO A 118 3.59 -4.76 -9.89
N ASP A 119 4.23 -5.35 -10.90
CA ASP A 119 5.65 -5.73 -10.88
C ASP A 119 6.61 -4.53 -10.71
N ALA A 120 6.14 -3.30 -10.96
CA ALA A 120 6.92 -2.09 -10.75
C ALA A 120 7.00 -1.66 -9.27
N PHE A 121 6.26 -2.31 -8.36
CA PHE A 121 6.11 -1.94 -6.95
C PHE A 121 7.39 -1.44 -6.28
N ASP A 122 8.46 -2.24 -6.36
CA ASP A 122 9.72 -1.93 -5.71
C ASP A 122 10.31 -0.61 -6.23
N SER A 123 10.10 -0.27 -7.50
CA SER A 123 10.64 0.92 -8.16
C SER A 123 9.76 2.16 -8.01
N LEU A 124 8.58 2.03 -7.41
CA LEU A 124 7.61 3.12 -7.29
C LEU A 124 7.57 3.76 -5.90
N TYR A 125 8.47 3.39 -4.98
CA TYR A 125 8.64 4.08 -3.69
C TYR A 125 7.32 4.27 -2.92
N VAL A 126 6.52 3.21 -2.84
CA VAL A 126 5.24 3.22 -2.12
C VAL A 126 5.50 3.43 -0.64
N HIS A 127 4.69 4.26 0.00
CA HIS A 127 4.70 4.40 1.45
C HIS A 127 4.41 3.07 2.14
N SER A 128 5.08 2.85 3.28
CA SER A 128 4.79 1.76 4.22
C SER A 128 3.30 1.66 4.54
N ARG A 129 2.80 0.45 4.81
CA ARG A 129 1.46 0.20 5.35
C ARG A 129 1.19 1.00 6.61
N LEU A 130 2.21 1.24 7.41
CA LEU A 130 2.10 1.97 8.68
C LEU A 130 1.97 3.48 8.46
N HIS A 131 2.24 3.99 7.26
CA HIS A 131 2.11 5.41 6.97
C HIS A 131 0.66 5.79 6.64
N PRO A 132 0.17 6.99 7.01
CA PRO A 132 -1.18 7.45 6.66
C PRO A 132 -1.48 7.44 5.14
N SER A 133 -0.45 7.68 4.33
CA SER A 133 -0.50 7.61 2.85
C SER A 133 -0.24 6.20 2.30
N HIS A 134 -0.53 5.13 3.06
CA HIS A 134 -0.34 3.76 2.57
C HIS A 134 -0.98 3.57 1.19
N ARG A 135 -0.35 2.71 0.36
CA ARG A 135 -0.69 2.48 -1.07
C ARG A 135 -0.40 3.63 -2.03
N GLN A 136 -0.06 4.81 -1.53
CA GLN A 136 0.41 5.92 -2.37
C GLN A 136 1.93 5.84 -2.54
N SER A 137 2.39 6.29 -3.69
CA SER A 137 3.81 6.50 -4.00
C SER A 137 4.29 7.84 -3.46
N GLN A 138 5.57 7.90 -3.11
CA GLN A 138 6.29 9.14 -2.84
C GLN A 138 6.64 9.93 -4.11
N LEU A 139 6.45 9.32 -5.29
CA LEU A 139 6.71 9.96 -6.58
C LEU A 139 5.60 10.95 -6.91
N ASP A 140 5.95 12.23 -6.98
CA ASP A 140 5.10 13.26 -7.57
C ASP A 140 5.37 13.32 -9.08
N LEU A 141 4.54 12.63 -9.86
CA LEU A 141 4.66 12.57 -11.32
C LEU A 141 4.36 13.91 -12.02
N THR A 142 3.99 14.97 -11.29
CA THR A 142 3.88 16.32 -11.84
C THR A 142 5.23 17.04 -11.92
N LEU A 143 6.24 16.54 -11.21
CA LEU A 143 7.60 17.07 -11.23
C LEU A 143 8.39 16.57 -12.46
N PRO A 144 9.44 17.30 -12.88
CA PRO A 144 10.34 16.85 -13.94
C PRO A 144 10.93 15.46 -13.64
N GLU A 145 10.98 14.60 -14.66
CA GLU A 145 11.49 13.22 -14.51
C GLU A 145 12.94 13.18 -14.01
N ALA A 146 13.77 14.16 -14.37
CA ALA A 146 15.15 14.28 -13.89
C ALA A 146 15.23 14.50 -12.37
N ASP A 147 14.32 15.31 -11.80
CA ASP A 147 14.28 15.57 -10.35
C ASP A 147 13.81 14.33 -9.60
N LEU A 148 12.84 13.62 -10.16
CA LEU A 148 12.39 12.33 -9.64
C LEU A 148 13.52 11.30 -9.68
N LEU A 149 14.27 11.18 -10.77
CA LEU A 149 15.38 10.24 -10.88
C LEU A 149 16.56 10.58 -9.97
N ALA A 150 16.80 11.86 -9.71
CA ALA A 150 17.83 12.30 -8.77
C ALA A 150 17.48 11.91 -7.32
N ARG A 151 16.20 12.04 -6.94
CA ARG A 151 15.72 11.71 -5.58
C ARG A 151 15.38 10.23 -5.40
N PHE A 152 14.85 9.60 -6.44
CA PHE A 152 14.29 8.24 -6.45
C PHE A 152 14.94 7.41 -7.57
N PRO A 153 16.24 7.08 -7.45
CA PRO A 153 17.01 6.49 -8.55
C PRO A 153 16.44 5.17 -9.08
N ARG A 154 15.75 4.37 -8.27
CA ARG A 154 15.14 3.10 -8.72
C ARG A 154 13.93 3.31 -9.61
N TYR A 155 13.33 4.50 -9.65
CA TYR A 155 12.22 4.84 -10.53
C TYR A 155 12.57 4.59 -12.01
N ARG A 156 13.85 4.71 -12.37
CA ARG A 156 14.37 4.35 -13.71
C ARG A 156 13.93 2.97 -14.18
N HIS A 157 13.76 2.02 -13.26
CA HIS A 157 13.40 0.64 -13.58
C HIS A 157 11.90 0.47 -13.86
N ALA A 158 11.05 1.39 -13.38
CA ALA A 158 9.62 1.39 -13.67
C ALA A 158 9.30 2.02 -15.04
N LEU A 159 10.11 3.00 -15.49
CA LEU A 159 9.88 3.76 -16.73
C LEU A 159 9.62 2.90 -17.98
N PRO A 160 10.33 1.78 -18.25
CA PRO A 160 10.08 0.95 -19.43
C PRO A 160 8.67 0.32 -19.46
N SER A 161 8.05 0.16 -18.30
CA SER A 161 6.70 -0.42 -18.14
C SER A 161 5.59 0.63 -18.03
N ARG A 162 5.94 1.92 -18.08
CA ARG A 162 4.98 3.03 -17.97
C ARG A 162 4.07 3.07 -19.19
N VAL A 163 2.77 3.11 -18.95
CA VAL A 163 1.76 3.28 -19.99
C VAL A 163 0.99 4.57 -19.72
N GLN A 164 0.75 5.37 -20.75
CA GLN A 164 -0.13 6.53 -20.65
C GLN A 164 -1.39 6.30 -21.47
N VAL A 165 -2.55 6.53 -20.86
CA VAL A 165 -3.86 6.36 -21.50
C VAL A 165 -4.68 7.61 -21.26
N THR A 166 -5.27 8.18 -22.31
CA THR A 166 -6.24 9.27 -22.19
C THR A 166 -7.61 8.75 -22.56
N LEU A 167 -8.49 8.59 -21.57
CA LEU A 167 -9.88 8.17 -21.78
C LEU A 167 -10.70 9.35 -22.32
N GLN A 168 -11.40 9.11 -23.41
CA GLN A 168 -12.42 10.01 -23.96
C GLN A 168 -13.78 9.77 -23.30
N PRO A 169 -14.68 10.76 -23.34
CA PRO A 169 -16.08 10.57 -22.94
C PRO A 169 -16.72 9.36 -23.63
N GLY A 170 -17.37 8.50 -22.85
CA GLY A 170 -18.00 7.25 -23.29
C GLY A 170 -17.08 6.02 -23.22
N GLU A 171 -15.78 6.19 -23.00
CA GLU A 171 -14.85 5.08 -22.87
C GLU A 171 -14.80 4.52 -21.45
N THR A 172 -14.53 3.22 -21.35
CA THR A 172 -14.34 2.52 -20.08
C THR A 172 -12.99 1.83 -20.09
N MET A 173 -12.22 2.01 -19.02
CA MET A 173 -10.98 1.29 -18.78
C MET A 173 -11.17 0.35 -17.60
N TYR A 174 -10.72 -0.89 -17.77
CA TYR A 174 -10.56 -1.81 -16.65
C TYR A 174 -9.15 -1.66 -16.06
N LEU A 175 -9.09 -1.33 -14.77
CA LEU A 175 -7.91 -1.32 -13.94
C LEU A 175 -7.95 -2.57 -13.03
N PRO A 176 -7.09 -3.57 -13.27
CA PRO A 176 -7.00 -4.71 -12.38
C PRO A 176 -6.47 -4.31 -10.99
N PRO A 177 -6.73 -5.13 -9.95
CA PRO A 177 -6.17 -4.91 -8.63
C PRO A 177 -4.65 -4.73 -8.68
N PHE A 178 -4.13 -3.87 -7.80
CA PHE A 178 -2.71 -3.54 -7.63
C PHE A 178 -2.05 -2.79 -8.79
N TRP A 179 -2.79 -2.45 -9.85
CA TRP A 179 -2.25 -1.57 -10.87
C TRP A 179 -2.05 -0.15 -10.33
N PHE A 180 -0.83 0.33 -10.47
CA PHE A 180 -0.47 1.67 -10.07
C PHE A 180 -0.97 2.66 -11.10
N HIS A 181 -1.59 3.73 -10.63
CA HIS A 181 -2.15 4.76 -11.49
C HIS A 181 -2.04 6.14 -10.85
N CYS A 182 -1.63 7.10 -11.67
CA CYS A 182 -1.73 8.54 -11.40
C CYS A 182 -2.74 9.13 -12.40
N VAL A 183 -3.60 10.02 -11.94
CA VAL A 183 -4.70 10.56 -12.76
C VAL A 183 -4.59 12.07 -12.84
N ILE A 184 -4.47 12.59 -14.05
CA ILE A 184 -4.29 14.02 -14.32
C ILE A 184 -5.57 14.55 -14.99
N THR A 185 -6.16 15.57 -14.36
CA THR A 185 -7.37 16.25 -14.84
C THR A 185 -7.02 17.68 -15.27
N THR A 186 -7.12 17.94 -16.57
CA THR A 186 -6.71 19.23 -17.17
C THR A 186 -7.89 20.17 -17.45
N ALA A 187 -9.12 19.69 -17.32
CA ALA A 187 -10.37 20.43 -17.55
C ALA A 187 -11.46 19.93 -16.60
N PRO A 188 -12.55 20.69 -16.38
CA PRO A 188 -13.71 20.18 -15.66
C PRO A 188 -14.14 18.81 -16.19
N SER A 189 -14.25 17.83 -15.31
CA SER A 189 -14.40 16.43 -15.69
C SER A 189 -15.31 15.67 -14.73
N ILE A 190 -16.11 14.76 -15.32
CA ILE A 190 -16.99 13.86 -14.58
C ILE A 190 -16.66 12.43 -14.99
N SER A 191 -16.51 11.56 -14.01
CA SER A 191 -16.31 10.13 -14.22
C SER A 191 -16.94 9.33 -13.10
N VAL A 192 -17.24 8.08 -13.38
CA VAL A 192 -17.65 7.11 -12.36
C VAL A 192 -16.72 5.92 -12.43
N ASN A 193 -16.55 5.23 -11.32
CA ASN A 193 -16.01 3.89 -11.35
C ASN A 193 -16.89 2.91 -10.60
N VAL A 194 -16.92 1.69 -11.11
CA VAL A 194 -17.54 0.54 -10.46
C VAL A 194 -16.41 -0.25 -9.81
N TRP A 195 -16.40 -0.23 -8.47
CA TRP A 195 -15.45 -0.99 -7.67
C TRP A 195 -16.09 -2.26 -7.16
N SER A 196 -15.30 -3.34 -7.18
CA SER A 196 -15.65 -4.61 -6.58
C SER A 196 -14.39 -5.24 -5.97
N ASP A 197 -14.54 -5.90 -4.83
CA ASP A 197 -13.40 -6.42 -4.06
C ASP A 197 -12.62 -7.48 -4.84
N SER A 198 -11.30 -7.53 -4.64
CA SER A 198 -10.46 -8.60 -5.21
C SER A 198 -10.34 -9.79 -4.25
N MET A 199 -10.07 -10.96 -4.82
CA MET A 199 -9.77 -12.16 -4.03
C MET A 199 -8.54 -11.94 -3.12
N GLU A 200 -7.51 -11.25 -3.62
CA GLU A 200 -6.29 -10.96 -2.86
C GLU A 200 -6.57 -10.09 -1.63
N LEU A 201 -7.46 -9.10 -1.75
CA LEU A 201 -7.89 -8.28 -0.63
C LEU A 201 -8.59 -9.15 0.43
N SER A 202 -9.54 -10.00 0.02
CA SER A 202 -10.23 -10.90 0.95
C SER A 202 -9.28 -11.88 1.64
N LEU A 203 -8.28 -12.41 0.92
CA LEU A 203 -7.27 -13.31 1.47
C LEU A 203 -6.38 -12.59 2.51
N LEU A 204 -5.99 -11.34 2.24
CA LEU A 204 -5.23 -10.53 3.19
C LEU A 204 -6.05 -10.23 4.45
N GLU A 205 -7.31 -9.83 4.29
CA GLU A 205 -8.21 -9.52 5.41
C GLU A 205 -8.42 -10.76 6.30
N SER A 206 -8.67 -11.92 5.68
CA SER A 206 -8.78 -13.18 6.41
C SER A 206 -7.49 -13.53 7.15
N LEU A 207 -6.32 -13.31 6.53
CA LEU A 207 -5.03 -13.56 7.16
C LEU A 207 -4.79 -12.64 8.37
N LEU A 208 -5.17 -11.37 8.27
CA LEU A 208 -5.03 -10.39 9.34
C LEU A 208 -5.96 -10.63 10.54
N GLN A 209 -7.00 -11.46 10.41
CA GLN A 209 -7.86 -11.85 11.55
C GLN A 209 -7.10 -12.73 12.56
N ASN A 210 -6.10 -13.49 12.11
CA ASN A 210 -5.21 -14.26 12.96
C ASN A 210 -3.77 -14.13 12.46
N ALA A 211 -3.19 -12.94 12.66
CA ALA A 211 -1.89 -12.56 12.11
C ALA A 211 -0.72 -13.41 12.65
N MET A 212 -0.84 -13.95 13.87
CA MET A 212 0.19 -14.75 14.56
C MET A 212 -0.37 -16.13 14.98
N PRO A 213 -0.64 -17.03 14.03
CA PRO A 213 -1.34 -18.29 14.29
C PRO A 213 -0.54 -19.30 15.14
N TYR A 214 0.76 -19.07 15.33
CA TYR A 214 1.63 -19.89 16.18
C TYR A 214 1.50 -19.54 17.68
N LEU A 215 1.08 -18.31 18.01
CA LEU A 215 1.27 -17.71 19.33
C LEU A 215 0.67 -18.57 20.45
N SER A 216 -0.62 -18.91 20.36
CA SER A 216 -1.30 -19.69 21.40
C SER A 216 -0.69 -21.08 21.60
N SER A 217 -0.22 -21.72 20.52
CA SER A 217 0.48 -23.01 20.62
C SER A 217 1.84 -22.85 21.31
N PHE A 218 2.57 -21.78 20.99
CA PHE A 218 3.90 -21.54 21.54
C PHE A 218 3.84 -21.14 23.01
N GLU A 219 2.84 -20.36 23.43
CA GLU A 219 2.53 -20.04 24.83
C GLU A 219 2.19 -21.30 25.63
N ALA A 220 1.35 -22.19 25.07
CA ALA A 220 0.99 -23.45 25.73
C ALA A 220 2.19 -24.38 25.96
N HIS A 221 3.20 -24.33 25.09
CA HIS A 221 4.46 -25.07 25.26
C HIS A 221 5.49 -24.32 26.11
N GLY A 222 5.20 -23.09 26.55
CA GLY A 222 6.13 -22.23 27.30
C GLY A 222 7.28 -21.68 26.45
N TRP A 223 7.19 -21.74 25.12
CA TRP A 223 8.22 -21.21 24.21
C TRP A 223 8.15 -19.69 24.06
N VAL A 224 6.95 -19.12 24.21
CA VAL A 224 6.73 -17.67 24.26
C VAL A 224 6.09 -17.36 25.61
N HIS A 225 6.75 -16.52 26.42
CA HIS A 225 6.31 -16.19 27.77
C HIS A 225 6.76 -14.80 28.25
N ASP A 226 7.60 -14.12 27.46
CA ASP A 226 8.10 -12.77 27.72
C ASP A 226 8.37 -12.04 26.39
N LEU A 227 8.74 -10.76 26.46
CA LEU A 227 9.01 -9.96 25.26
C LEU A 227 10.17 -10.51 24.43
N PRO A 228 11.35 -10.88 24.98
CA PRO A 228 12.43 -11.47 24.20
C PRO A 228 12.06 -12.74 23.44
N SER A 229 11.34 -13.67 24.07
CA SER A 229 10.88 -14.90 23.41
C SER A 229 9.84 -14.62 22.31
N HIS A 230 9.01 -13.60 22.48
CA HIS A 230 8.08 -13.14 21.45
C HIS A 230 8.82 -12.53 20.26
N LEU A 231 9.77 -11.62 20.48
CA LEU A 231 10.58 -11.01 19.41
C LEU A 231 11.35 -12.07 18.61
N PHE A 232 11.91 -13.07 19.28
CA PHE A 232 12.56 -14.21 18.62
C PHE A 232 11.56 -15.03 17.75
N ALA A 233 10.39 -15.36 18.28
CA ALA A 233 9.37 -16.08 17.51
C ALA A 233 8.88 -15.28 16.30
N LEU A 234 8.73 -13.96 16.46
CA LEU A 234 8.34 -13.03 15.42
C LEU A 234 9.41 -12.94 14.32
N GLN A 235 10.68 -12.84 14.70
CA GLN A 235 11.83 -12.86 13.80
C GLN A 235 11.84 -14.15 12.95
N LEU A 236 11.66 -15.31 13.60
CA LEU A 236 11.62 -16.61 12.93
C LEU A 236 10.43 -16.70 11.95
N TYR A 237 9.24 -16.26 12.39
CA TYR A 237 8.03 -16.28 11.57
C TYR A 237 8.18 -15.41 10.31
N VAL A 238 8.60 -14.16 10.48
CA VAL A 238 8.77 -13.20 9.39
C VAL A 238 9.87 -13.64 8.42
N THR A 239 11.02 -14.09 8.94
CA THR A 239 12.12 -14.59 8.09
C THR A 239 11.67 -15.78 7.26
N THR A 240 10.96 -16.73 7.88
CA THR A 240 10.46 -17.92 7.18
C THR A 240 9.43 -17.53 6.13
N LEU A 241 8.46 -16.65 6.44
CA LEU A 241 7.46 -16.16 5.49
C LEU A 241 8.08 -15.47 4.27
N LEU A 242 8.99 -14.52 4.52
CA LEU A 242 9.65 -13.76 3.46
C LEU A 242 10.43 -14.69 2.53
N GLY A 243 11.14 -15.68 3.08
CA GLY A 243 11.86 -16.68 2.29
C GLY A 243 10.97 -17.60 1.44
N ARG A 244 9.65 -17.65 1.68
CA ARG A 244 8.71 -18.40 0.81
C ARG A 244 8.25 -17.59 -0.40
N VAL A 245 8.25 -16.26 -0.32
CA VAL A 245 7.73 -15.38 -1.37
C VAL A 245 8.84 -14.67 -2.14
N MET A 246 9.93 -14.32 -1.47
CA MET A 246 11.01 -13.51 -2.01
C MET A 246 12.29 -14.34 -2.10
N PRO A 247 12.96 -14.40 -3.26
CA PRO A 247 14.20 -15.18 -3.42
C PRO A 247 15.37 -14.61 -2.62
N HIS A 248 15.41 -13.29 -2.43
CA HIS A 248 16.45 -12.58 -1.68
C HIS A 248 15.80 -11.64 -0.64
N PRO A 249 15.27 -12.20 0.47
CA PRO A 249 14.46 -11.42 1.42
C PRO A 249 15.28 -10.33 2.11
N ARG A 250 16.57 -10.55 2.39
CA ARG A 250 17.46 -9.55 3.01
C ARG A 250 17.64 -8.32 2.11
N ASP A 251 17.98 -8.55 0.84
CA ASP A 251 18.17 -7.49 -0.15
C ASP A 251 16.87 -6.71 -0.36
N TRP A 252 15.73 -7.42 -0.41
CA TRP A 252 14.42 -6.80 -0.52
C TRP A 252 14.11 -5.92 0.70
N ILE A 253 14.40 -6.37 1.92
CA ILE A 253 14.19 -5.56 3.13
C ILE A 253 15.08 -4.33 3.14
N ALA A 254 16.37 -4.47 2.83
CA ALA A 254 17.28 -3.32 2.76
C ALA A 254 16.76 -2.26 1.79
N MET A 255 16.33 -2.70 0.61
CA MET A 255 15.72 -1.86 -0.41
C MET A 255 14.39 -1.21 0.03
N HIS A 256 13.55 -1.96 0.74
CA HIS A 256 12.27 -1.48 1.29
C HIS A 256 12.51 -0.43 2.38
N ILE A 257 13.48 -0.66 3.27
CA ILE A 257 13.88 0.29 4.31
C ILE A 257 14.42 1.56 3.69
N ASP A 258 15.34 1.46 2.73
CA ASP A 258 15.87 2.63 2.00
C ASP A 258 14.73 3.43 1.37
N SER A 259 13.71 2.77 0.80
CA SER A 259 12.53 3.43 0.24
C SER A 259 11.75 4.24 1.27
N ILE A 260 11.69 3.77 2.50
CA ILE A 260 10.91 4.38 3.59
C ILE A 260 11.70 5.50 4.28
N THR A 261 13.03 5.40 4.33
CA THR A 261 13.91 6.36 5.03
C THR A 261 14.49 7.44 4.12
N SER A 262 14.64 7.18 2.82
CA SER A 262 15.23 8.11 1.84
C SER A 262 14.29 9.22 1.36
N SER A 263 13.18 9.50 2.06
CA SER A 263 12.20 10.55 1.73
C SER A 263 12.73 12.00 1.82
N GLN A 264 14.06 12.18 1.89
CA GLN A 264 14.71 13.46 2.08
C GLN A 264 14.88 14.24 0.76
N GLY A 265 14.36 15.47 0.72
CA GLY A 265 14.70 16.42 -0.35
C GLY A 265 13.74 17.57 -0.62
N GLY A 266 12.81 17.91 0.29
CA GLY A 266 11.94 19.09 0.17
C GLY A 266 11.97 19.95 1.43
N ALA A 267 11.87 21.27 1.28
CA ALA A 267 11.87 22.23 2.39
C ALA A 267 10.71 21.94 3.36
N GLY A 268 11.04 21.29 4.47
CA GLY A 268 10.09 20.75 5.45
C GLY A 268 10.54 19.41 6.00
N ALA A 269 11.85 19.26 6.26
CA ALA A 269 12.46 18.02 6.76
C ALA A 269 11.92 17.70 8.16
N ALA A 270 10.83 16.94 8.21
CA ALA A 270 10.32 16.29 9.38
C ALA A 270 9.97 14.84 9.01
N THR A 271 10.45 13.91 9.84
CA THR A 271 9.94 12.55 10.07
C THR A 271 10.27 11.41 9.10
N ALA A 272 11.57 11.20 8.85
CA ALA A 272 12.03 9.85 8.47
C ALA A 272 11.83 8.87 9.65
N TRP A 273 11.57 7.59 9.35
CA TRP A 273 11.47 6.55 10.37
C TRP A 273 12.84 6.33 11.05
N PRO A 274 12.91 6.23 12.38
CA PRO A 274 14.18 6.00 13.07
C PRO A 274 14.72 4.60 12.76
N LEU A 275 16.04 4.53 12.55
CA LEU A 275 16.80 3.28 12.42
C LEU A 275 17.71 3.12 13.64
N ASP A 276 17.13 3.23 14.83
CA ASP A 276 17.86 3.01 16.08
C ASP A 276 18.26 1.53 16.23
N PRO A 277 19.34 1.22 16.98
CA PRO A 277 19.67 -0.16 17.32
C PRO A 277 18.47 -0.88 17.96
N PHE A 278 18.17 -2.09 17.49
CA PHE A 278 17.04 -2.87 17.97
C PHE A 278 17.52 -4.22 18.51
N ASP A 279 17.07 -4.60 19.72
CA ASP A 279 17.35 -5.91 20.30
C ASP A 279 16.33 -6.94 19.78
N CYS A 280 16.81 -7.91 19.01
CA CYS A 280 15.99 -8.94 18.37
C CYS A 280 15.47 -10.01 19.33
N GLY A 281 15.88 -9.96 20.60
CA GLY A 281 15.65 -11.02 21.57
C GLY A 281 16.65 -12.17 21.39
N ALA A 282 17.03 -12.81 22.50
CA ALA A 282 18.01 -13.89 22.48
C ALA A 282 17.34 -15.27 22.57
N PRO A 283 17.76 -16.27 21.78
CA PRO A 283 17.43 -17.65 22.05
C PRO A 283 18.22 -18.15 23.27
N SER A 284 17.55 -18.46 24.36
CA SER A 284 18.09 -19.29 25.45
C SER A 284 17.64 -20.78 25.47
N PRO A 285 17.01 -21.40 24.44
CA PRO A 285 16.75 -22.84 24.48
C PRO A 285 17.97 -23.70 24.11
N SER A 286 17.96 -24.95 24.58
CA SER A 286 18.86 -25.99 24.05
C SER A 286 18.68 -26.17 22.53
N ARG A 287 19.71 -26.65 21.81
CA ARG A 287 19.65 -26.94 20.36
C ARG A 287 18.45 -27.81 19.96
N ARG A 288 18.08 -28.79 20.79
CA ARG A 288 16.90 -29.65 20.55
C ARG A 288 15.58 -28.88 20.63
N THR A 289 15.49 -27.93 21.56
CA THR A 289 14.29 -27.09 21.71
C THR A 289 14.17 -26.11 20.55
N LEU A 290 15.28 -25.52 20.10
CA LEU A 290 15.31 -24.67 18.91
C LEU A 290 14.82 -25.40 17.65
N GLN A 291 15.26 -26.64 17.43
CA GLN A 291 14.76 -27.44 16.30
C GLN A 291 13.24 -27.65 16.36
N ARG A 292 12.70 -27.98 17.55
CA ARG A 292 11.25 -28.16 17.73
C ARG A 292 10.45 -26.89 17.44
N ILE A 293 10.96 -25.74 17.91
CA ILE A 293 10.35 -24.42 17.64
C ILE A 293 10.37 -24.13 16.13
N HIS A 294 11.50 -24.40 15.46
CA HIS A 294 11.65 -24.22 14.02
C HIS A 294 10.66 -25.08 13.22
N ASP A 295 10.61 -26.38 13.50
CA ASP A 295 9.73 -27.32 12.81
C ASP A 295 8.25 -26.96 13.02
N ALA A 296 7.88 -26.57 14.25
CA ALA A 296 6.54 -26.10 14.57
C ALA A 296 6.20 -24.81 13.82
N MET A 297 7.11 -23.82 13.81
CA MET A 297 6.92 -22.56 13.09
C MET A 297 6.72 -22.80 11.60
N LYS A 298 7.55 -23.65 10.99
CA LYS A 298 7.44 -24.01 9.57
C LYS A 298 6.06 -24.56 9.23
N SER A 299 5.49 -25.43 10.08
CA SER A 299 4.13 -25.96 9.89
C SER A 299 3.07 -24.86 9.90
N HIS A 300 3.21 -23.84 10.76
CA HIS A 300 2.31 -22.68 10.75
C HIS A 300 2.47 -21.83 9.48
N VAL A 301 3.71 -21.59 9.05
CA VAL A 301 4.01 -20.84 7.82
C VAL A 301 3.47 -21.56 6.59
N ASP A 302 3.67 -22.87 6.48
CA ASP A 302 3.18 -23.67 5.35
C ASP A 302 1.64 -23.59 5.23
N LYS A 303 0.93 -23.58 6.37
CA LYS A 303 -0.52 -23.38 6.38
C LYS A 303 -0.90 -21.98 5.88
N VAL A 304 -0.24 -20.94 6.38
CA VAL A 304 -0.47 -19.54 5.96
C VAL A 304 -0.24 -19.38 4.46
N MET A 305 0.84 -19.95 3.93
CA MET A 305 1.12 -19.95 2.49
C MET A 305 0.00 -20.63 1.71
N ALA A 306 -0.36 -21.86 2.09
CA ALA A 306 -1.37 -22.65 1.38
C ALA A 306 -2.78 -22.02 1.42
N THR A 307 -3.18 -21.40 2.54
CA THR A 307 -4.52 -20.83 2.69
C THR A 307 -4.65 -19.42 2.12
N SER A 308 -3.53 -18.72 1.90
CA SER A 308 -3.50 -17.30 1.51
C SER A 308 -2.59 -17.04 0.31
N PHE A 309 -1.28 -16.88 0.51
CA PHE A 309 -0.37 -16.39 -0.54
C PHE A 309 -0.27 -17.31 -1.76
N ASP A 310 -0.35 -18.63 -1.60
CA ASP A 310 -0.31 -19.57 -2.74
C ASP A 310 -1.55 -19.48 -3.63
N ARG A 311 -2.66 -18.95 -3.10
CA ARG A 311 -3.92 -18.75 -3.82
C ARG A 311 -4.00 -17.41 -4.54
N MET A 312 -3.08 -16.49 -4.30
CA MET A 312 -3.03 -15.21 -5.00
C MET A 312 -2.63 -15.42 -6.47
N PRO A 313 -3.26 -14.70 -7.42
CA PRO A 313 -3.15 -15.00 -8.84
C PRO A 313 -1.83 -14.56 -9.47
N THR A 314 -1.11 -13.59 -8.89
CA THR A 314 0.15 -13.08 -9.45
C THR A 314 1.24 -12.99 -8.41
N ASN A 315 2.50 -13.09 -8.83
CA ASN A 315 3.65 -12.92 -7.92
C ASN A 315 3.77 -11.47 -7.41
N ALA A 316 3.48 -10.46 -8.22
CA ALA A 316 3.52 -9.08 -7.74
C ALA A 316 2.47 -8.79 -6.67
N SER A 317 1.23 -9.26 -6.82
CA SER A 317 0.24 -9.09 -5.75
C SER A 317 0.67 -9.80 -4.46
N LYS A 318 1.32 -10.98 -4.56
CA LYS A 318 1.95 -11.64 -3.41
C LYS A 318 3.01 -10.77 -2.74
N VAL A 319 3.93 -10.18 -3.50
CA VAL A 319 5.01 -9.34 -2.97
C VAL A 319 4.46 -8.08 -2.28
N ILE A 320 3.54 -7.36 -2.92
CA ILE A 320 2.91 -6.15 -2.38
C ILE A 320 2.17 -6.47 -1.07
N LEU A 321 1.41 -7.56 -1.06
CA LEU A 321 0.65 -7.96 0.12
C LEU A 321 1.52 -8.58 1.21
N MET A 322 2.62 -9.26 0.86
CA MET A 322 3.57 -9.78 1.84
C MET A 322 4.25 -8.64 2.58
N SER A 323 4.70 -7.61 1.85
CA SER A 323 5.23 -6.36 2.44
C SER A 323 4.23 -5.76 3.44
N SER A 324 2.99 -5.57 3.00
CA SER A 324 1.91 -5.06 3.86
C SER A 324 1.63 -5.96 5.07
N PHE A 325 1.61 -7.27 4.89
CA PHE A 325 1.31 -8.22 5.96
C PHE A 325 2.41 -8.24 7.00
N VAL A 326 3.68 -8.28 6.59
CA VAL A 326 4.83 -8.28 7.51
C VAL A 326 4.84 -7.01 8.36
N GLU A 327 4.66 -5.84 7.77
CA GLU A 327 4.59 -4.60 8.53
C GLU A 327 3.43 -4.60 9.54
N ALA A 328 2.26 -5.12 9.16
CA ALA A 328 1.12 -5.25 10.06
C ALA A 328 1.38 -6.22 11.22
N VAL A 329 1.96 -7.38 10.92
CA VAL A 329 2.31 -8.42 11.90
C VAL A 329 3.31 -7.89 12.91
N LEU A 330 4.36 -7.19 12.44
CA LEU A 330 5.37 -6.61 13.32
C LEU A 330 4.78 -5.54 14.23
N ALA A 331 3.90 -4.68 13.71
CA ALA A 331 3.22 -3.64 14.47
C ALA A 331 2.27 -4.16 15.56
N HIS A 332 1.99 -5.46 15.65
CA HIS A 332 1.26 -6.05 16.77
C HIS A 332 2.09 -6.19 18.04
N THR A 333 3.42 -6.25 17.92
CA THR A 333 4.34 -6.53 19.03
C THR A 333 5.39 -5.44 19.20
N VAL A 334 5.84 -4.85 18.10
CA VAL A 334 6.81 -3.75 18.05
C VAL A 334 6.04 -2.45 17.84
N ASP A 335 6.40 -1.39 18.57
CA ASP A 335 5.87 -0.05 18.30
C ASP A 335 6.04 0.26 16.80
N PRO A 336 4.97 0.73 16.10
CA PRO A 336 5.02 0.99 14.67
C PRO A 336 6.28 1.74 14.24
N VAL A 337 6.69 2.78 14.99
CA VAL A 337 7.86 3.64 14.70
C VAL A 337 9.16 2.83 14.62
N HIS A 338 9.26 1.70 15.32
CA HIS A 338 10.44 0.84 15.35
C HIS A 338 10.35 -0.37 14.42
N VAL A 339 9.26 -0.55 13.66
CA VAL A 339 9.13 -1.65 12.69
C VAL A 339 10.25 -1.62 11.62
N PRO A 340 10.63 -0.48 11.03
CA PRO A 340 11.77 -0.43 10.10
C PRO A 340 13.10 -0.82 10.76
N ALA A 341 13.31 -0.40 12.02
CA ALA A 341 14.50 -0.77 12.79
C ALA A 341 14.56 -2.28 13.07
N PHE A 342 13.43 -2.90 13.43
CA PHE A 342 13.34 -4.36 13.60
C PHE A 342 13.65 -5.10 12.28
N LEU A 343 13.02 -4.69 11.17
CA LEU A 343 13.27 -5.30 9.86
C LEU A 343 14.75 -5.20 9.47
N HIS A 344 15.36 -4.05 9.74
CA HIS A 344 16.78 -3.82 9.48
C HIS A 344 17.66 -4.75 10.33
N ALA A 345 17.56 -4.63 11.67
CA ALA A 345 18.49 -5.24 12.62
C ALA A 345 18.25 -6.74 12.82
N CYS A 346 17.01 -7.20 12.69
CA CYS A 346 16.63 -8.57 13.04
C CYS A 346 16.43 -9.47 11.84
N ILE A 347 16.23 -8.93 10.64
CA ILE A 347 15.96 -9.75 9.45
C ILE A 347 17.00 -9.49 8.35
N ALA A 348 17.32 -8.23 8.04
CA ALA A 348 18.21 -7.89 6.94
C ALA A 348 19.70 -8.06 7.29
N THR A 349 20.14 -7.63 8.46
CA THR A 349 21.54 -7.79 8.88
C THR A 349 21.83 -9.24 9.27
N PRO A 350 22.91 -9.85 8.77
CA PRO A 350 23.37 -11.15 9.26
C PRO A 350 23.70 -11.04 10.75
N ASP A 351 23.03 -11.81 11.61
CA ASP A 351 23.49 -11.99 12.99
C ASP A 351 24.71 -12.95 12.95
N GLU A 352 25.73 -12.71 13.78
CA GLU A 352 26.83 -13.68 13.99
C GLU A 352 26.30 -15.01 14.55
N ARG A 353 25.04 -15.02 15.03
CA ARG A 353 24.26 -16.17 15.51
C ARG A 353 23.14 -16.54 14.55
N ASP A 354 23.40 -16.53 13.24
CA ASP A 354 22.38 -16.93 12.26
C ASP A 354 21.85 -18.34 12.62
N VAL A 355 20.65 -18.35 13.23
CA VAL A 355 20.01 -19.57 13.71
C VAL A 355 19.73 -20.49 12.52
N PHE A 356 19.57 -19.92 11.32
CA PHE A 356 19.45 -20.67 10.08
C PHE A 356 20.78 -21.30 9.64
N GLU A 357 21.93 -20.60 9.71
CA GLU A 357 23.22 -21.24 9.43
C GLU A 357 23.53 -22.33 10.48
N THR A 358 23.21 -22.10 11.75
CA THR A 358 23.48 -23.05 12.84
C THR A 358 22.66 -24.35 12.73
N ILE A 359 21.46 -24.28 12.13
CA ILE A 359 20.59 -25.45 11.88
C ILE A 359 20.95 -26.14 10.56
N THR A 360 21.39 -25.41 9.53
CA THR A 360 21.63 -25.96 8.17
C THR A 360 23.06 -26.45 7.92
N THR A 361 24.08 -25.98 8.65
CA THR A 361 25.51 -26.28 8.38
C THR A 361 26.04 -27.60 8.96
N ASN A 362 25.19 -28.46 9.53
CA ASN A 362 25.61 -29.76 10.08
C ASN A 362 24.79 -30.93 9.51
N HIS A 363 24.65 -30.98 8.18
CA HIS A 363 24.26 -32.18 7.45
C HIS A 363 25.34 -32.65 6.50
#